data_AF-A0AAD6G0P2-F1
#
_entry.id   AF-A0AAD6G0P2-F1
#
_cell.length_a   1.000
_cell.length_b   1.000
_cell.length_c   1.000
_cell.angle_alpha   90.00
_cell.angle_beta   90.00
_cell.angle_gamma   90.00
#
_symmetry.space_group_name_H-M   'P 1'
#
loop_
_entity.id
_entity.type
_entity.pdbx_description
1 polymer ?
#
loop_
_entity_poly.entity_id
_entity_poly.type
_entity_poly.pdbx_seq_one_letter_code
_entity_poly.pdbx_strand_id
1 'polypeptide(L)'
;MASPAVKKAITEAAAHYVKPEGKVFQYGTAGVFPYEGVSFAQDQSTPPPHKPPAIVRLLTSKLADRKPWRSDLLNTVVFAVGLLAGLRSKKLSGQWIGVMVTASHNPAEDNGVKLIDPMGEMLEAEWEQYATRLANAPLDQIADVYDELVKEIDVKMTNPARVVFARDTRASGSRLVGVLNAALTATEVEFIDFKYMTTPQLHYVVRCKNTLGTQYEYGVPTEQGYYEKLAASFKKVMKGVKVQGSLTVDCANGVGGPKLRDLIKYLDSALDIKVVNDDVINPDSLNFDCGADYVKTKQRAPPSSKAAPLDRCASLDGDADRLVYYFVDESNVFRLLDGDRIATLAASFIGDLARNAGIAQKLKIGVVQTAYANGASTDYIEKVLKLPIICTNTGVKHLHHAALRFDVGVYFEANGHGTVTFSENALKVIKNTEPQSPAQQHSLECLQALTDLINQAVGDALSDMLLVEAILAHKGWSPKEWLGTYTDLPSRLVRVEVHDRSIFKAYDAERKLESPVGLQGKIESLQSRYNKGRSFARASGTEDAVRVYAEAASRSEADDLATRVANAVREAGTEAQ
;
A
#
# COMPACT_ATOMS: atom_id res chain seq x y z
N MET A 1 -34.11 -5.43 6.91
CA MET A 1 -34.26 -3.97 6.67
C MET A 1 -33.87 -3.23 7.93
N ALA A 2 -33.36 -2.02 7.79
CA ALA A 2 -33.07 -1.10 8.89
C ALA A 2 -34.38 -0.63 9.57
N SER A 3 -34.26 -0.18 10.82
CA SER A 3 -35.40 0.39 11.53
C SER A 3 -35.80 1.76 10.93
N PRO A 4 -37.07 2.17 11.03
CA PRO A 4 -37.49 3.50 10.58
C PRO A 4 -36.70 4.65 11.24
N ALA A 5 -36.30 4.47 12.51
CA ALA A 5 -35.48 5.43 13.24
C ALA A 5 -34.07 5.57 12.63
N VAL A 6 -33.42 4.45 12.31
CA VAL A 6 -32.10 4.45 11.67
C VAL A 6 -32.15 5.09 10.28
N LYS A 7 -33.16 4.77 9.45
CA LYS A 7 -33.32 5.42 8.13
C LYS A 7 -33.44 6.95 8.26
N LYS A 8 -34.26 7.41 9.21
CA LYS A 8 -34.46 8.83 9.48
C LYS A 8 -33.16 9.48 9.94
N ALA A 9 -32.44 8.86 10.88
CA ALA A 9 -31.17 9.36 11.38
C ALA A 9 -30.09 9.46 10.27
N ILE A 10 -30.01 8.46 9.37
CA ILE A 10 -29.12 8.52 8.20
C ILE A 10 -29.44 9.73 7.33
N THR A 11 -30.71 9.94 7.01
CA THR A 11 -31.17 11.04 6.15
C THR A 11 -30.88 12.41 6.78
N GLU A 12 -31.19 12.57 8.07
CA GLU A 12 -30.94 13.81 8.82
C GLU A 12 -29.45 14.11 8.95
N ALA A 13 -28.61 13.09 9.21
CA ALA A 13 -27.16 13.27 9.27
C ALA A 13 -26.57 13.61 7.88
N ALA A 14 -27.03 12.94 6.82
CA ALA A 14 -26.58 13.18 5.45
C ALA A 14 -26.88 14.61 4.96
N ALA A 15 -27.99 15.21 5.42
CA ALA A 15 -28.40 16.57 5.04
C ALA A 15 -27.41 17.68 5.48
N HIS A 16 -26.46 17.37 6.36
CA HIS A 16 -25.39 18.30 6.76
C HIS A 16 -24.29 18.46 5.71
N TYR A 17 -24.29 17.62 4.67
CA TYR A 17 -23.26 17.59 3.65
C TYR A 17 -23.85 17.86 2.27
N VAL A 18 -23.01 18.31 1.34
CA VAL A 18 -23.37 18.54 -0.05
C VAL A 18 -22.46 17.69 -0.92
N LYS A 19 -23.06 16.93 -1.83
CA LYS A 19 -22.29 16.13 -2.80
C LYS A 19 -21.68 17.06 -3.85
N PRO A 20 -20.39 16.93 -4.17
CA PRO A 20 -19.77 17.73 -5.23
C PRO A 20 -20.46 17.50 -6.58
N GLU A 21 -20.80 18.58 -7.28
CA GLU A 21 -21.48 18.50 -8.58
C GLU A 21 -20.61 17.81 -9.65
N GLY A 22 -21.22 16.94 -10.44
CA GLY A 22 -20.57 16.28 -11.59
C GLY A 22 -19.48 15.27 -11.23
N LYS A 23 -19.25 14.98 -9.94
CA LYS A 23 -18.23 14.00 -9.52
C LYS A 23 -18.84 12.60 -9.35
N VAL A 24 -18.25 11.65 -10.04
CA VAL A 24 -18.46 10.21 -9.82
C VAL A 24 -17.32 9.72 -8.93
N PHE A 25 -17.57 8.74 -8.07
CA PHE A 25 -16.57 8.15 -7.19
C PHE A 25 -16.36 6.67 -7.52
N GLN A 26 -15.18 6.12 -7.22
CA GLN A 26 -14.88 4.71 -7.36
C GLN A 26 -14.03 4.25 -6.16
N TYR A 27 -14.34 3.09 -5.61
CA TYR A 27 -13.43 2.39 -4.70
C TYR A 27 -12.39 1.63 -5.53
N GLY A 28 -11.11 1.96 -5.36
CA GLY A 28 -10.02 1.25 -6.01
C GLY A 28 -8.96 0.77 -5.03
N THR A 29 -7.70 0.69 -5.49
CA THR A 29 -6.62 -0.06 -4.83
C THR A 29 -6.37 0.33 -3.36
N ALA A 30 -6.73 1.55 -2.96
CA ALA A 30 -6.43 2.10 -1.65
C ALA A 30 -7.59 2.94 -1.09
N GLY A 31 -8.85 2.61 -1.40
CA GLY A 31 -10.03 3.32 -0.89
C GLY A 31 -10.87 4.01 -1.96
N VAL A 32 -11.79 4.89 -1.54
CA VAL A 32 -12.68 5.65 -2.45
C VAL A 32 -12.04 6.96 -2.92
N PHE A 33 -12.14 7.24 -4.21
CA PHE A 33 -11.68 8.46 -4.87
C PHE A 33 -12.61 8.91 -6.01
N PRO A 34 -12.63 10.20 -6.39
CA PRO A 34 -13.31 10.69 -7.58
C PRO A 34 -12.77 10.03 -8.85
N TYR A 35 -13.69 9.58 -9.67
CA TYR A 35 -13.51 9.03 -11.00
C TYR A 35 -14.18 9.98 -12.00
N GLU A 36 -13.44 10.49 -12.98
CA GLU A 36 -14.04 11.10 -14.16
C GLU A 36 -14.01 10.06 -15.28
N GLY A 37 -15.10 9.29 -15.38
CA GLY A 37 -15.44 8.56 -16.60
C GLY A 37 -16.59 9.29 -17.27
N VAL A 38 -16.49 9.51 -18.57
CA VAL A 38 -17.61 10.06 -19.35
C VAL A 38 -18.80 9.12 -19.19
N SER A 39 -19.83 9.59 -18.51
CA SER A 39 -21.15 8.95 -18.49
C SER A 39 -21.70 8.98 -19.90
N PHE A 40 -21.58 7.89 -20.65
CA PHE A 40 -22.44 7.67 -21.80
C PHE A 40 -23.84 7.36 -21.27
N ALA A 41 -24.64 8.40 -21.05
CA ALA A 41 -26.08 8.24 -21.14
C ALA A 41 -26.35 7.83 -22.59
N GLN A 42 -26.81 6.60 -22.80
CA GLN A 42 -27.36 6.17 -24.09
C GLN A 42 -28.62 6.99 -24.33
N ASP A 43 -28.49 8.14 -24.98
CA ASP A 43 -29.63 8.80 -25.61
C ASP A 43 -29.64 8.42 -27.10
N GLN A 44 -30.55 7.51 -27.45
CA GLN A 44 -30.85 7.18 -28.82
C GLN A 44 -31.78 8.26 -29.40
N SER A 45 -31.23 9.31 -30.03
CA SER A 45 -31.92 9.95 -31.17
C SER A 45 -31.07 11.03 -31.90
N THR A 46 -30.97 10.87 -33.22
CA THR A 46 -30.68 11.84 -34.30
C THR A 46 -29.24 12.12 -34.82
N PRO A 47 -29.02 12.20 -36.16
CA PRO A 47 -27.72 12.45 -36.82
C PRO A 47 -27.51 13.95 -37.21
N PRO A 48 -26.29 14.36 -37.67
CA PRO A 48 -25.82 15.76 -37.61
C PRO A 48 -26.03 16.56 -38.91
N PRO A 49 -25.74 17.89 -38.91
CA PRO A 49 -24.64 18.35 -39.77
C PRO A 49 -23.78 19.55 -39.27
N HIS A 50 -22.50 19.46 -39.64
CA HIS A 50 -21.52 20.47 -40.11
C HIS A 50 -21.12 21.78 -39.36
N LYS A 51 -19.79 21.85 -39.16
CA LYS A 51 -18.81 22.97 -39.09
C LYS A 51 -18.58 23.73 -37.75
N PRO A 52 -17.30 24.03 -37.39
CA PRO A 52 -16.92 24.53 -36.07
C PRO A 52 -16.88 26.07 -36.00
N PRO A 53 -17.31 26.70 -34.89
CA PRO A 53 -16.92 28.05 -34.56
C PRO A 53 -15.80 28.11 -33.50
N ALA A 54 -15.00 29.15 -33.61
CA ALA A 54 -13.83 29.46 -32.83
C ALA A 54 -14.11 29.60 -31.31
N ILE A 55 -13.82 28.56 -30.53
CA ILE A 55 -13.58 28.64 -29.08
C ILE A 55 -12.35 27.76 -28.75
N VAL A 56 -11.17 28.18 -29.20
CA VAL A 56 -9.89 27.47 -28.92
C VAL A 56 -9.01 28.28 -27.96
N ARG A 57 -9.56 29.24 -27.20
CA ARG A 57 -8.72 30.08 -26.33
C ARG A 57 -9.22 30.39 -24.91
N LEU A 58 -10.23 29.65 -24.43
CA LEU A 58 -10.76 29.85 -23.07
C LEU A 58 -10.93 28.55 -22.24
N LEU A 59 -10.47 27.41 -22.74
CA LEU A 59 -10.57 26.10 -22.05
C LEU A 59 -9.25 25.62 -21.42
N THR A 60 -8.16 26.35 -21.57
CA THR A 60 -6.86 25.97 -20.98
C THR A 60 -6.72 26.28 -19.49
N SER A 61 -7.64 27.06 -18.89
CA SER A 61 -7.59 27.39 -17.46
C SER A 61 -8.42 26.48 -16.56
N LYS A 62 -9.33 25.65 -17.10
CA LYS A 62 -10.17 24.72 -16.31
C LYS A 62 -9.59 23.31 -16.19
N LEU A 63 -8.42 23.04 -16.74
CA LEU A 63 -7.76 21.73 -16.70
C LEU A 63 -6.86 21.53 -15.47
N ALA A 64 -6.62 22.59 -14.68
CA ALA A 64 -5.72 22.54 -13.52
C ALA A 64 -6.35 21.91 -12.25
N ASP A 65 -7.68 21.78 -12.17
CA ASP A 65 -8.39 21.24 -10.99
C ASP A 65 -8.55 19.70 -10.98
N ARG A 66 -7.76 19.00 -11.81
CA ARG A 66 -7.81 17.54 -12.02
C ARG A 66 -7.06 16.73 -10.94
N LYS A 67 -7.29 17.00 -9.66
CA LYS A 67 -6.73 16.19 -8.57
C LYS A 67 -7.82 15.32 -7.93
N PRO A 68 -7.81 13.98 -8.12
CA PRO A 68 -8.85 13.12 -7.58
C PRO A 68 -8.88 13.16 -6.04
N TRP A 69 -7.76 13.33 -5.34
CA TRP A 69 -7.77 13.06 -3.89
C TRP A 69 -8.04 14.28 -2.99
N ARG A 70 -8.48 15.41 -3.54
CA ARG A 70 -8.65 16.63 -2.75
C ARG A 70 -9.63 16.42 -1.58
N SER A 71 -9.19 16.79 -0.39
CA SER A 71 -9.91 16.48 0.83
C SER A 71 -11.25 17.21 0.97
N ASP A 72 -11.48 18.32 0.25
CA ASP A 72 -12.74 19.06 0.20
C ASP A 72 -13.87 18.28 -0.49
N LEU A 73 -13.54 17.26 -1.29
CA LEU A 73 -14.52 16.42 -1.98
C LEU A 73 -15.02 15.21 -1.16
N LEU A 74 -14.47 14.98 0.04
CA LEU A 74 -14.57 13.68 0.72
C LEU A 74 -15.66 13.57 1.79
N ASN A 75 -16.40 14.63 2.13
CA ASN A 75 -17.42 14.55 3.19
C ASN A 75 -18.44 13.43 2.92
N THR A 76 -19.13 13.48 1.79
CA THR A 76 -20.19 12.50 1.45
C THR A 76 -19.62 11.10 1.25
N VAL A 77 -18.38 11.00 0.77
CA VAL A 77 -17.66 9.74 0.59
C VAL A 77 -17.36 9.08 1.92
N VAL A 78 -16.81 9.82 2.89
CA VAL A 78 -16.50 9.29 4.22
C VAL A 78 -17.77 8.93 4.98
N PHE A 79 -18.85 9.71 4.80
CA PHE A 79 -20.16 9.37 5.35
C PHE A 79 -20.65 8.01 4.81
N ALA A 80 -20.63 7.83 3.49
CA ALA A 80 -20.98 6.56 2.83
C ALA A 80 -20.12 5.38 3.32
N VAL A 81 -18.81 5.58 3.50
CA VAL A 81 -17.92 4.55 4.02
C VAL A 81 -18.23 4.18 5.47
N GLY A 82 -18.62 5.14 6.30
CA GLY A 82 -19.11 4.88 7.66
C GLY A 82 -20.34 3.97 7.68
N LEU A 83 -21.30 4.23 6.78
CA LEU A 83 -22.48 3.37 6.62
C LEU A 83 -22.08 1.94 6.22
N LEU A 84 -21.16 1.80 5.25
CA LEU A 84 -20.72 0.48 4.80
C LEU A 84 -19.93 -0.27 5.87
N ALA A 85 -19.09 0.41 6.66
CA ALA A 85 -18.34 -0.20 7.75
C ALA A 85 -19.28 -0.89 8.76
N GLY A 86 -20.38 -0.20 9.11
CA GLY A 86 -21.44 -0.77 9.95
C GLY A 86 -22.08 -2.02 9.34
N LEU A 87 -22.42 -1.98 8.05
CA LEU A 87 -22.98 -3.15 7.34
C LEU A 87 -21.99 -4.32 7.28
N ARG A 88 -20.72 -4.06 7.00
CA ARG A 88 -19.67 -5.08 6.96
C ARG A 88 -19.52 -5.78 8.31
N SER A 89 -19.48 -5.01 9.39
CA SER A 89 -19.44 -5.55 10.75
C SER A 89 -20.68 -6.41 11.05
N LYS A 90 -21.89 -5.94 10.74
CA LYS A 90 -23.14 -6.71 10.96
C LYS A 90 -23.14 -8.02 10.15
N LYS A 91 -22.69 -7.99 8.89
CA LYS A 91 -22.60 -9.19 8.05
C LYS A 91 -21.66 -10.22 8.67
N LEU A 92 -20.54 -9.75 9.22
CA LEU A 92 -19.53 -10.58 9.89
C LEU A 92 -19.81 -10.75 11.39
N SER A 93 -21.10 -10.84 11.76
CA SER A 93 -21.56 -11.17 13.13
C SER A 93 -21.02 -10.25 14.23
N GLY A 94 -20.79 -8.97 13.92
CA GLY A 94 -20.33 -7.96 14.87
C GLY A 94 -18.83 -7.99 15.16
N GLN A 95 -18.04 -8.60 14.28
CA GLN A 95 -16.58 -8.44 14.26
C GLN A 95 -16.20 -6.97 14.02
N TRP A 96 -15.06 -6.56 14.58
CA TRP A 96 -14.54 -5.21 14.45
C TRP A 96 -14.05 -4.96 13.03
N ILE A 97 -14.53 -3.88 12.43
CA ILE A 97 -14.06 -3.37 11.13
C ILE A 97 -13.23 -2.11 11.36
N GLY A 98 -12.14 -1.95 10.62
CA GLY A 98 -11.30 -0.75 10.69
C GLY A 98 -11.65 0.27 9.60
N VAL A 99 -11.53 1.56 9.94
CA VAL A 99 -11.55 2.65 8.95
C VAL A 99 -10.30 3.51 9.13
N MET A 100 -9.42 3.53 8.12
CA MET A 100 -8.22 4.37 8.11
C MET A 100 -8.47 5.63 7.28
N VAL A 101 -8.32 6.81 7.88
CA VAL A 101 -8.40 8.10 7.17
C VAL A 101 -6.98 8.58 6.84
N THR A 102 -6.58 8.38 5.59
CA THR A 102 -5.26 8.76 5.06
C THR A 102 -5.25 8.73 3.53
N ALA A 103 -4.36 9.51 2.92
CA ALA A 103 -3.93 9.33 1.53
C ALA A 103 -2.44 8.95 1.39
N SER A 104 -1.82 8.38 2.42
CA SER A 104 -0.47 7.78 2.33
C SER A 104 0.55 8.76 1.71
N HIS A 105 1.21 8.39 0.62
CA HIS A 105 2.18 9.17 -0.14
C HIS A 105 1.66 10.44 -0.85
N ASN A 106 0.34 10.69 -0.92
CA ASN A 106 -0.19 11.84 -1.65
C ASN A 106 0.22 13.19 -1.01
N PRO A 107 0.16 14.30 -1.79
CA PRO A 107 0.32 15.67 -1.26
C PRO A 107 -0.63 16.01 -0.11
N ALA A 108 -0.26 16.97 0.75
CA ALA A 108 -0.96 17.29 1.99
C ALA A 108 -2.43 17.70 1.84
N GLU A 109 -2.79 18.35 0.73
CA GLU A 109 -4.16 18.80 0.44
C GLU A 109 -5.16 17.66 0.20
N ASP A 110 -4.64 16.49 -0.12
CA ASP A 110 -5.41 15.28 -0.37
C ASP A 110 -5.83 14.59 0.94
N ASN A 111 -6.80 13.68 0.87
CA ASN A 111 -7.02 12.67 1.91
C ASN A 111 -7.74 11.45 1.29
N GLY A 112 -8.02 10.43 2.09
CA GLY A 112 -8.65 9.19 1.63
C GLY A 112 -9.25 8.41 2.79
N VAL A 113 -9.95 7.34 2.46
CA VAL A 113 -10.55 6.46 3.45
C VAL A 113 -10.49 5.00 2.97
N LYS A 114 -9.93 4.13 3.81
CA LYS A 114 -9.75 2.68 3.58
C LYS A 114 -10.57 1.88 4.60
N LEU A 115 -11.09 0.74 4.18
CA LEU A 115 -11.76 -0.22 5.05
C LEU A 115 -10.83 -1.41 5.30
N ILE A 116 -10.85 -1.90 6.55
CA ILE A 116 -10.00 -3.00 7.03
C ILE A 116 -10.92 -4.09 7.57
N ASP A 117 -10.78 -5.30 7.02
CA ASP A 117 -11.56 -6.47 7.40
C ASP A 117 -10.99 -7.13 8.67
N PRO A 118 -11.73 -8.09 9.29
CA PRO A 118 -11.49 -8.50 10.67
C PRO A 118 -10.10 -9.05 11.00
N MET A 119 -9.41 -9.67 10.05
CA MET A 119 -8.06 -10.21 10.25
C MET A 119 -6.97 -9.18 9.92
N GLY A 120 -7.35 -7.92 9.73
CA GLY A 120 -6.45 -6.82 9.39
C GLY A 120 -6.08 -6.78 7.91
N GLU A 121 -6.78 -7.50 7.06
CA GLU A 121 -6.67 -7.47 5.61
C GLU A 121 -7.45 -6.28 5.00
N MET A 122 -7.14 -5.95 3.75
CA MET A 122 -7.94 -4.98 2.99
C MET A 122 -9.37 -5.50 2.77
N LEU A 123 -10.32 -4.59 2.63
CA LEU A 123 -11.72 -4.93 2.30
C LEU A 123 -11.81 -5.93 1.15
N GLU A 124 -12.64 -6.95 1.33
CA GLU A 124 -13.00 -7.92 0.31
C GLU A 124 -13.43 -7.25 -1.01
N ALA A 125 -12.88 -7.71 -2.14
CA ALA A 125 -13.03 -7.05 -3.44
C ALA A 125 -14.50 -6.89 -3.87
N GLU A 126 -15.38 -7.85 -3.56
CA GLU A 126 -16.81 -7.79 -3.87
C GLU A 126 -17.55 -6.68 -3.10
N TRP A 127 -16.95 -6.10 -2.07
CA TRP A 127 -17.52 -5.00 -1.29
C TRP A 127 -17.13 -3.62 -1.81
N GLU A 128 -16.11 -3.53 -2.67
CA GLU A 128 -15.66 -2.28 -3.30
C GLU A 128 -16.81 -1.64 -4.13
N GLN A 129 -17.62 -2.47 -4.80
CA GLN A 129 -18.80 -2.01 -5.55
C GLN A 129 -19.89 -1.43 -4.64
N TYR A 130 -20.08 -1.96 -3.43
CA TYR A 130 -21.07 -1.42 -2.48
C TYR A 130 -20.62 -0.07 -1.93
N ALA A 131 -19.33 0.09 -1.66
CA ALA A 131 -18.75 1.39 -1.30
C ALA A 131 -18.92 2.41 -2.42
N THR A 132 -18.64 1.99 -3.65
CA THR A 132 -18.83 2.80 -4.87
C THR A 132 -20.28 3.21 -5.05
N ARG A 133 -21.23 2.30 -4.87
CA ARG A 133 -22.67 2.59 -4.98
C ARG A 133 -23.14 3.60 -3.92
N LEU A 134 -22.75 3.42 -2.66
CA LEU A 134 -23.10 4.37 -1.60
C LEU A 134 -22.47 5.76 -1.83
N ALA A 135 -21.19 5.82 -2.22
CA ALA A 135 -20.51 7.09 -2.51
C ALA A 135 -21.15 7.86 -3.70
N ASN A 136 -21.75 7.13 -4.64
CA ASN A 136 -22.43 7.70 -5.79
C ASN A 136 -23.95 7.90 -5.61
N ALA A 137 -24.54 7.49 -4.48
CA ALA A 137 -25.95 7.76 -4.22
C ALA A 137 -26.22 9.27 -4.14
N PRO A 138 -27.38 9.74 -4.62
CA PRO A 138 -27.94 11.04 -4.19
C PRO A 138 -28.12 11.03 -2.66
N LEU A 139 -27.79 12.13 -1.98
CA LEU A 139 -27.82 12.18 -0.50
C LEU A 139 -29.23 12.03 0.07
N ASP A 140 -30.24 12.52 -0.64
CA ASP A 140 -31.66 12.36 -0.31
C ASP A 140 -32.16 10.91 -0.46
N GLN A 141 -31.41 10.06 -1.17
CA GLN A 141 -31.74 8.65 -1.43
C GLN A 141 -30.78 7.68 -0.73
N ILE A 142 -29.76 8.17 -0.01
CA ILE A 142 -28.70 7.33 0.55
C ILE A 142 -29.23 6.29 1.56
N ALA A 143 -30.29 6.63 2.30
CA ALA A 143 -30.94 5.71 3.24
C ALA A 143 -31.68 4.56 2.51
N ASP A 144 -32.23 4.81 1.33
CA ASP A 144 -32.87 3.78 0.52
C ASP A 144 -31.83 2.85 -0.09
N VAL A 145 -30.74 3.40 -0.63
CA VAL A 145 -29.60 2.61 -1.11
C VAL A 145 -29.00 1.75 0.02
N TYR A 146 -28.92 2.29 1.24
CA TYR A 146 -28.48 1.53 2.41
C TYR A 146 -29.38 0.31 2.67
N ASP A 147 -30.72 0.47 2.62
CA ASP A 147 -31.64 -0.64 2.80
C ASP A 147 -31.68 -1.64 1.65
N GLU A 148 -31.45 -1.18 0.41
CA GLU A 148 -31.25 -2.05 -0.73
C GLU A 148 -30.04 -2.96 -0.50
N LEU A 149 -28.92 -2.40 -0.04
CA LEU A 149 -27.72 -3.16 0.31
C LEU A 149 -27.96 -4.12 1.48
N VAL A 150 -28.72 -3.72 2.50
CA VAL A 150 -29.09 -4.63 3.60
C VAL A 150 -29.80 -5.88 3.08
N LYS A 151 -30.67 -5.75 2.07
CA LYS A 151 -31.38 -6.87 1.44
C LYS A 151 -30.47 -7.67 0.52
N GLU A 152 -29.74 -7.00 -0.36
CA GLU A 152 -28.86 -7.62 -1.36
C GLU A 152 -27.74 -8.43 -0.71
N ILE A 153 -27.10 -7.89 0.32
CA ILE A 153 -26.00 -8.53 1.05
C ILE A 153 -26.55 -9.56 2.06
N ASP A 154 -27.86 -9.58 2.32
CA ASP A 154 -28.51 -10.37 3.38
C ASP A 154 -27.86 -10.14 4.75
N VAL A 155 -27.99 -8.90 5.25
CA VAL A 155 -27.44 -8.47 6.54
C VAL A 155 -28.45 -8.66 7.66
N LYS A 156 -28.07 -9.43 8.68
CA LYS A 156 -28.84 -9.56 9.92
C LYS A 156 -28.72 -8.29 10.76
N MET A 157 -29.70 -7.39 10.63
CA MET A 157 -29.66 -6.08 11.31
C MET A 157 -29.67 -6.16 12.84
N THR A 158 -30.07 -7.30 13.41
CA THR A 158 -30.02 -7.59 14.85
C THR A 158 -28.60 -7.81 15.38
N ASN A 159 -27.64 -8.13 14.51
CA ASN A 159 -26.24 -8.26 14.94
C ASN A 159 -25.72 -6.89 15.42
N PRO A 160 -24.87 -6.86 16.46
CA PRO A 160 -24.15 -5.64 16.80
C PRO A 160 -23.22 -5.25 15.65
N ALA A 161 -22.86 -3.97 15.61
CA ALA A 161 -21.88 -3.44 14.68
C ALA A 161 -20.78 -2.75 15.48
N ARG A 162 -19.52 -3.01 15.12
CA ARG A 162 -18.35 -2.48 15.83
C ARG A 162 -17.31 -1.98 14.84
N VAL A 163 -16.90 -0.73 15.00
CA VAL A 163 -15.92 -0.08 14.13
C VAL A 163 -14.82 0.58 14.95
N VAL A 164 -13.56 0.35 14.59
CA VAL A 164 -12.43 1.16 15.08
C VAL A 164 -11.93 2.04 13.95
N PHE A 165 -11.43 3.23 14.27
CA PHE A 165 -10.85 4.09 13.25
C PHE A 165 -9.71 4.94 13.80
N ALA A 166 -8.84 5.35 12.89
CA ALA A 166 -7.72 6.25 13.15
C ALA A 166 -7.46 7.11 11.91
N ARG A 167 -6.53 8.07 12.05
CA ARG A 167 -6.14 8.97 10.98
C ARG A 167 -4.63 9.25 10.99
N ASP A 168 -4.12 9.71 9.86
CA ASP A 168 -2.79 10.33 9.76
C ASP A 168 -2.80 11.80 10.23
N THR A 169 -1.74 12.54 9.93
CA THR A 169 -1.52 13.94 10.35
C THR A 169 -2.13 14.98 9.42
N ARG A 170 -2.90 14.60 8.39
CA ARG A 170 -3.50 15.56 7.45
C ARG A 170 -4.47 16.50 8.15
N ALA A 171 -4.42 17.79 7.79
CA ALA A 171 -5.26 18.83 8.37
C ALA A 171 -6.77 18.53 8.26
N SER A 172 -7.19 17.91 7.15
CA SER A 172 -8.59 17.52 6.91
C SER A 172 -9.07 16.34 7.78
N GLY A 173 -8.16 15.59 8.41
CA GLY A 173 -8.48 14.36 9.13
C GLY A 173 -9.47 14.57 10.29
N SER A 174 -9.37 15.69 11.02
CA SER A 174 -10.32 15.99 12.11
C SER A 174 -11.75 16.17 11.61
N ARG A 175 -11.95 16.92 10.51
CA ARG A 175 -13.27 17.09 9.88
C ARG A 175 -13.81 15.74 9.40
N LEU A 176 -13.00 14.98 8.66
CA LEU A 176 -13.44 13.70 8.07
C LEU A 176 -13.79 12.66 9.14
N VAL A 177 -13.05 12.59 10.25
CA VAL A 177 -13.42 11.77 11.41
C VAL A 177 -14.74 12.23 12.03
N GLY A 178 -15.02 13.53 12.08
CA GLY A 178 -16.33 14.05 12.49
C GLY A 178 -17.47 13.54 11.59
N VAL A 179 -17.24 13.47 10.27
CA VAL A 179 -18.20 12.92 9.32
C VAL A 179 -18.41 11.42 9.49
N LEU A 180 -17.31 10.67 9.67
CA LEU A 180 -17.37 9.24 9.96
C LEU A 180 -18.19 8.97 11.22
N ASN A 181 -17.95 9.72 12.30
CA ASN A 181 -18.72 9.62 13.54
C ASN A 181 -20.21 9.84 13.31
N ALA A 182 -20.60 10.85 12.52
CA ALA A 182 -22.00 11.11 12.22
C ALA A 182 -22.68 9.90 11.56
N ALA A 183 -22.01 9.24 10.60
CA ALA A 183 -22.53 8.04 9.94
C ALA A 183 -22.65 6.84 10.91
N LEU A 184 -21.63 6.62 11.75
CA LEU A 184 -21.61 5.52 12.72
C LEU A 184 -22.67 5.73 13.82
N THR A 185 -22.85 6.97 14.30
CA THR A 185 -23.91 7.32 15.25
C THR A 185 -25.29 7.13 14.64
N ALA A 186 -25.51 7.58 13.39
CA ALA A 186 -26.79 7.42 12.70
C ALA A 186 -27.19 5.95 12.48
N THR A 187 -26.21 5.04 12.46
CA THR A 187 -26.41 3.59 12.27
C THR A 187 -26.28 2.78 13.56
N GLU A 188 -26.21 3.45 14.72
CA GLU A 188 -26.12 2.83 16.05
C GLU A 188 -24.94 1.84 16.17
N VAL A 189 -23.83 2.17 15.53
CA VAL A 189 -22.59 1.37 15.57
C VAL A 189 -21.81 1.69 16.86
N GLU A 190 -21.28 0.67 17.53
CA GLU A 190 -20.29 0.84 18.59
C GLU A 190 -18.95 1.23 17.95
N PHE A 191 -18.31 2.32 18.39
CA PHE A 191 -17.05 2.74 17.78
C PHE A 191 -15.99 3.28 18.74
N ILE A 192 -14.73 3.18 18.31
CA ILE A 192 -13.56 3.67 19.05
C ILE A 192 -12.65 4.49 18.12
N ASP A 193 -12.36 5.73 18.53
CA ASP A 193 -11.40 6.63 17.87
C ASP A 193 -10.01 6.46 18.49
N PHE A 194 -9.10 5.83 17.76
CA PHE A 194 -7.68 5.67 18.15
C PHE A 194 -6.81 6.89 17.85
N LYS A 195 -7.41 8.00 17.42
CA LYS A 195 -6.74 9.27 17.14
C LYS A 195 -5.71 9.12 16.02
N TYR A 196 -4.44 9.37 16.30
CA TYR A 196 -3.36 9.33 15.33
C TYR A 196 -2.65 7.98 15.43
N MET A 197 -2.65 7.23 14.33
CA MET A 197 -1.94 5.96 14.18
C MET A 197 -1.33 5.89 12.79
N THR A 198 -0.27 5.09 12.65
CA THR A 198 0.13 4.62 11.32
C THR A 198 -0.96 3.71 10.74
N THR A 199 -1.00 3.54 9.42
CA THR A 199 -1.92 2.56 8.81
C THR A 199 -1.71 1.16 9.40
N PRO A 200 -0.48 0.63 9.53
CA PRO A 200 -0.26 -0.69 10.13
C PRO A 200 -0.72 -0.84 11.58
N GLN A 201 -0.63 0.22 12.39
CA GLN A 201 -1.12 0.21 13.77
C GLN A 201 -2.63 -0.02 13.84
N LEU A 202 -3.41 0.60 12.94
CA LEU A 202 -4.85 0.36 12.89
C LEU A 202 -5.18 -1.07 12.44
N HIS A 203 -4.47 -1.59 11.42
CA HIS A 203 -4.61 -2.99 10.99
C HIS A 203 -4.28 -3.98 12.13
N TYR A 204 -3.24 -3.69 12.91
CA TYR A 204 -2.88 -4.46 14.11
C TYR A 204 -4.02 -4.45 15.14
N VAL A 205 -4.59 -3.29 15.47
CA VAL A 205 -5.67 -3.16 16.44
C VAL A 205 -6.91 -3.95 16.01
N VAL A 206 -7.30 -3.86 14.73
CA VAL A 206 -8.45 -4.61 14.18
C VAL A 206 -8.24 -6.11 14.38
N ARG A 207 -7.08 -6.64 13.95
CA ARG A 207 -6.76 -8.06 14.08
C ARG A 207 -6.71 -8.50 15.55
N CYS A 208 -6.08 -7.72 16.43
CA CYS A 208 -6.03 -8.03 17.86
C CYS A 208 -7.43 -8.10 18.48
N LYS A 209 -8.31 -7.15 18.18
CA LYS A 209 -9.68 -7.15 18.73
C LYS A 209 -10.51 -8.35 18.31
N ASN A 210 -10.30 -8.85 17.09
CA ASN A 210 -11.03 -10.00 16.57
C ASN A 210 -10.41 -11.36 16.93
N THR A 211 -9.17 -11.37 17.42
CA THR A 211 -8.45 -12.60 17.80
C THR A 211 -8.21 -12.74 19.30
N LEU A 212 -8.48 -11.71 20.10
CA LEU A 212 -8.35 -11.72 21.56
C LEU A 212 -9.12 -12.89 22.20
N GLY A 213 -8.47 -13.67 23.06
CA GLY A 213 -9.07 -14.83 23.71
C GLY A 213 -9.28 -16.05 22.80
N THR A 214 -8.76 -16.02 21.58
CA THR A 214 -8.73 -17.18 20.67
C THR A 214 -7.35 -17.83 20.66
N GLN A 215 -7.22 -19.03 20.07
CA GLN A 215 -5.91 -19.67 19.86
C GLN A 215 -4.98 -18.91 18.91
N TYR A 216 -5.50 -17.89 18.21
CA TYR A 216 -4.78 -17.07 17.23
C TYR A 216 -4.56 -15.63 17.71
N GLU A 217 -4.64 -15.40 19.03
CA GLU A 217 -4.48 -14.08 19.63
C GLU A 217 -3.24 -13.35 19.10
N TYR A 218 -3.47 -12.22 18.43
CA TYR A 218 -2.41 -11.51 17.72
C TYR A 218 -1.61 -10.56 18.62
N GLY A 219 -2.16 -10.16 19.76
CA GLY A 219 -1.56 -9.23 20.71
C GLY A 219 -2.60 -8.35 21.42
N VAL A 220 -2.13 -7.44 22.25
CA VAL A 220 -2.99 -6.50 22.99
C VAL A 220 -3.48 -5.40 22.05
N PRO A 221 -4.80 -5.12 21.93
CA PRO A 221 -5.37 -4.22 20.94
C PRO A 221 -5.24 -2.73 21.31
N THR A 222 -4.01 -2.29 21.56
CA THR A 222 -3.63 -0.92 21.93
C THR A 222 -2.35 -0.51 21.20
N GLU A 223 -2.09 0.80 21.14
CA GLU A 223 -0.83 1.31 20.60
C GLU A 223 0.39 0.82 21.40
N GLN A 224 0.28 0.77 22.73
CA GLN A 224 1.30 0.19 23.60
C GLN A 224 1.55 -1.29 23.28
N GLY A 225 0.49 -2.09 23.09
CA GLY A 225 0.61 -3.49 22.75
C GLY A 225 1.34 -3.74 21.43
N TYR A 226 1.15 -2.85 20.44
CA TYR A 226 1.89 -2.86 19.19
C TYR A 226 3.41 -2.67 19.43
N TYR A 227 3.79 -1.66 20.21
CA TYR A 227 5.20 -1.40 20.52
C TYR A 227 5.83 -2.55 21.33
N GLU A 228 5.13 -3.05 22.34
CA GLU A 228 5.60 -4.17 23.16
C GLU A 228 5.81 -5.44 22.33
N LYS A 229 4.89 -5.75 21.42
CA LYS A 229 5.02 -6.90 20.51
C LYS A 229 6.24 -6.77 19.61
N LEU A 230 6.41 -5.63 18.94
CA LEU A 230 7.56 -5.39 18.05
C LEU A 230 8.88 -5.42 18.82
N ALA A 231 8.96 -4.74 19.97
CA ALA A 231 10.18 -4.70 20.76
C ALA A 231 10.56 -6.07 21.34
N ALA A 232 9.58 -6.81 21.88
CA ALA A 232 9.83 -8.13 22.46
C ALA A 232 10.27 -9.15 21.39
N SER A 233 9.65 -9.13 20.21
CA SER A 233 10.02 -9.99 19.09
C SER A 233 11.38 -9.61 18.50
N PHE A 234 11.64 -8.31 18.29
CA PHE A 234 12.95 -7.83 17.82
C PHE A 234 14.08 -8.23 18.78
N LYS A 235 13.88 -8.08 20.10
CA LYS A 235 14.84 -8.52 21.12
C LYS A 235 15.15 -10.02 21.03
N LYS A 236 14.16 -10.86 20.74
CA LYS A 236 14.35 -12.31 20.54
C LYS A 236 15.13 -12.59 19.26
N VAL A 237 14.77 -11.96 18.14
CA VAL A 237 15.48 -12.12 16.85
C VAL A 237 16.95 -11.67 17.00
N MET A 238 17.22 -10.61 17.74
CA MET A 238 18.56 -10.04 17.92
C MET A 238 19.44 -10.79 18.95
N LYS A 239 18.95 -11.89 19.54
CA LYS A 239 19.69 -12.66 20.55
C LYS A 239 21.03 -13.15 20.00
N GLY A 240 22.12 -12.60 20.52
CA GLY A 240 23.50 -13.00 20.17
C GLY A 240 24.11 -12.23 18.99
N VAL A 241 23.38 -11.29 18.39
CA VAL A 241 23.87 -10.43 17.31
C VAL A 241 23.67 -8.95 17.66
N LYS A 242 24.37 -8.05 16.96
CA LYS A 242 24.26 -6.60 17.18
C LYS A 242 24.25 -5.87 15.85
N VAL A 243 23.43 -4.83 15.77
CA VAL A 243 23.45 -3.90 14.64
C VAL A 243 24.73 -3.07 14.70
N GLN A 244 25.34 -2.83 13.54
CA GLN A 244 26.53 -1.98 13.39
C GLN A 244 26.16 -0.62 12.79
N GLY A 245 26.66 0.46 13.39
CA GLY A 245 26.39 1.83 12.95
C GLY A 245 24.96 2.30 13.23
N SER A 246 24.71 3.58 12.94
CA SER A 246 23.40 4.22 13.10
C SER A 246 22.50 4.03 11.89
N LEU A 247 21.18 4.05 12.09
CA LEU A 247 20.17 4.17 11.05
C LEU A 247 19.56 5.58 11.09
N THR A 248 19.60 6.31 9.97
CA THR A 248 18.87 7.58 9.84
C THR A 248 17.54 7.34 9.13
N VAL A 249 16.43 7.69 9.77
CA VAL A 249 15.07 7.45 9.26
C VAL A 249 14.37 8.77 8.95
N ASP A 250 14.16 9.01 7.67
CA ASP A 250 13.28 10.05 7.16
C ASP A 250 11.81 9.63 7.32
N CYS A 251 11.08 10.38 8.13
CA CYS A 251 9.70 10.05 8.51
C CYS A 251 8.64 10.81 7.70
N ALA A 252 9.03 11.42 6.57
CA ALA A 252 8.14 12.11 5.63
C ALA A 252 7.28 13.23 6.24
N ASN A 253 7.66 13.76 7.41
CA ASN A 253 6.86 14.63 8.27
C ASN A 253 5.46 14.05 8.57
N GLY A 254 5.34 12.72 8.52
CA GLY A 254 4.10 11.98 8.70
C GLY A 254 3.95 11.39 10.09
N VAL A 255 2.83 10.68 10.29
CA VAL A 255 2.49 10.06 11.58
C VAL A 255 3.55 9.04 12.03
N GLY A 256 4.30 8.45 11.10
CA GLY A 256 5.40 7.54 11.40
C GLY A 256 6.52 8.13 12.27
N GLY A 257 6.77 9.44 12.21
CA GLY A 257 7.83 10.10 12.98
C GLY A 257 7.64 10.00 14.50
N PRO A 258 6.55 10.56 15.05
CA PRO A 258 6.22 10.40 16.46
C PRO A 258 6.10 8.93 16.91
N LYS A 259 5.52 8.06 16.07
CA LYS A 259 5.31 6.64 16.39
C LYS A 259 6.62 5.85 16.44
N LEU A 260 7.59 6.17 15.57
CA LEU A 260 8.94 5.62 15.65
C LEU A 260 9.67 6.13 16.90
N ARG A 261 9.53 7.42 17.26
CA ARG A 261 10.09 7.95 18.53
C ARG A 261 9.52 7.24 19.75
N ASP A 262 8.24 6.89 19.74
CA ASP A 262 7.62 6.11 20.82
C ASP A 262 8.11 4.67 20.82
N LEU A 263 8.16 3.99 19.67
CA LEU A 263 8.72 2.63 19.54
C LEU A 263 10.16 2.53 20.06
N ILE A 264 11.02 3.52 19.78
CA ILE A 264 12.42 3.56 20.24
C ILE A 264 12.51 3.39 21.77
N LYS A 265 11.55 3.94 22.53
CA LYS A 265 11.53 3.83 24.00
C LYS A 265 11.36 2.39 24.49
N TYR A 266 10.76 1.52 23.67
CA TYR A 266 10.55 0.11 23.99
C TYR A 266 11.71 -0.78 23.51
N LEU A 267 12.58 -0.30 22.62
CA LEU A 267 13.69 -1.07 22.04
C LEU A 267 14.93 -1.16 22.95
N ASP A 268 14.92 -0.54 24.14
CA ASP A 268 16.03 -0.56 25.13
C ASP A 268 17.41 -0.24 24.52
N SER A 269 17.49 0.73 23.59
CA SER A 269 18.72 1.13 22.89
C SER A 269 19.40 0.00 22.08
N ALA A 270 18.66 -1.04 21.67
CA ALA A 270 19.18 -2.12 20.84
C ALA A 270 19.63 -1.65 19.43
N LEU A 271 19.15 -0.48 18.99
CA LEU A 271 19.42 0.12 17.70
C LEU A 271 19.59 1.64 17.86
N ASP A 272 20.62 2.22 17.24
CA ASP A 272 20.82 3.68 17.19
C ASP A 272 20.05 4.27 16.00
N ILE A 273 18.87 4.84 16.28
CA ILE A 273 17.97 5.42 15.28
C ILE A 273 17.98 6.95 15.39
N LYS A 274 18.25 7.63 14.27
CA LYS A 274 18.15 9.09 14.11
C LYS A 274 16.91 9.42 13.29
N VAL A 275 15.90 9.99 13.94
CA VAL A 275 14.66 10.44 13.28
C VAL A 275 14.87 11.83 12.66
N VAL A 276 14.55 11.98 11.37
CA VAL A 276 14.54 13.25 10.63
C VAL A 276 13.22 13.41 9.86
N ASN A 277 12.90 14.65 9.45
CA ASN A 277 11.64 15.00 8.80
C ASN A 277 10.43 14.47 9.59
N ASP A 278 10.23 15.00 10.80
CA ASP A 278 9.14 14.66 11.71
C ASP A 278 8.29 15.88 12.12
N ASP A 279 8.27 16.92 11.28
CA ASP A 279 7.46 18.13 11.48
C ASP A 279 5.98 17.85 11.18
N VAL A 280 5.32 17.14 12.10
CA VAL A 280 3.88 16.82 12.02
C VAL A 280 2.98 18.00 12.39
N ILE A 281 3.56 19.14 12.78
CA ILE A 281 2.82 20.34 13.18
C ILE A 281 2.41 21.13 11.94
N ASN A 282 3.30 21.23 10.95
CA ASN A 282 3.00 21.84 9.67
C ASN A 282 2.50 20.79 8.66
N PRO A 283 1.20 20.75 8.30
CA PRO A 283 0.68 19.77 7.37
C PRO A 283 1.30 19.88 5.98
N ASP A 284 1.75 21.07 5.55
CA ASP A 284 2.38 21.29 4.24
C ASP A 284 3.73 20.57 4.12
N SER A 285 4.36 20.22 5.25
CA SER A 285 5.61 19.45 5.29
C SER A 285 5.42 17.98 4.91
N LEU A 286 4.18 17.44 5.00
CA LEU A 286 3.88 16.02 4.75
C LEU A 286 4.25 15.60 3.33
N ASN A 287 5.14 14.59 3.21
CA ASN A 287 5.67 14.06 1.95
C ASN A 287 6.35 15.12 1.04
N PHE A 288 6.65 16.32 1.55
CA PHE A 288 7.22 17.40 0.74
C PHE A 288 8.74 17.24 0.61
N ASP A 289 9.20 16.91 -0.61
CA ASP A 289 10.62 16.67 -0.93
C ASP A 289 11.31 15.63 -0.03
N CYS A 290 10.55 14.73 0.58
CA CYS A 290 11.00 13.65 1.46
C CYS A 290 10.04 12.46 1.41
N GLY A 291 10.40 11.37 2.09
CA GLY A 291 9.60 10.15 2.20
C GLY A 291 9.87 9.12 1.09
N ALA A 292 9.35 7.92 1.30
CA ALA A 292 9.65 6.74 0.48
C ALA A 292 9.31 6.94 -1.00
N ASP A 293 8.15 7.54 -1.30
CA ASP A 293 7.73 7.78 -2.68
C ASP A 293 8.65 8.79 -3.40
N TYR A 294 9.01 9.89 -2.72
CA TYR A 294 9.96 10.86 -3.25
C TYR A 294 11.32 10.20 -3.55
N VAL A 295 11.87 9.45 -2.59
CA VAL A 295 13.18 8.79 -2.74
C VAL A 295 13.14 7.77 -3.88
N LYS A 296 12.09 6.96 -3.95
CA LYS A 296 11.90 5.94 -5.00
C LYS A 296 11.74 6.57 -6.39
N THR A 297 10.88 7.57 -6.52
CA THR A 297 10.51 8.14 -7.83
C THR A 297 11.57 9.09 -8.36
N LYS A 298 12.24 9.87 -7.48
CA LYS A 298 13.31 10.79 -7.87
C LYS A 298 14.69 10.12 -7.89
N GLN A 299 14.83 8.91 -7.34
CA GLN A 299 16.08 8.17 -7.20
C GLN A 299 17.22 9.03 -6.63
N ARG A 300 16.90 9.77 -5.57
CA ARG A 300 17.83 10.60 -4.81
C ARG A 300 17.38 10.71 -3.36
N ALA A 301 18.31 11.01 -2.46
CA ALA A 301 17.97 11.31 -1.07
C ALA A 301 17.13 12.61 -0.97
N PRO A 302 16.38 12.80 0.14
CA PRO A 302 15.74 14.08 0.43
C PRO A 302 16.76 15.23 0.36
N PRO A 303 16.45 16.40 -0.24
CA PRO A 303 17.38 17.50 -0.36
C PRO A 303 17.81 18.08 1.00
N SER A 304 16.97 17.87 2.02
CA SER A 304 17.25 18.22 3.42
C SER A 304 18.22 17.27 4.12
N SER A 305 18.55 16.12 3.51
CA SER A 305 19.39 15.09 4.12
C SER A 305 20.79 15.62 4.46
N LYS A 306 21.25 15.26 5.66
CA LYS A 306 22.61 15.55 6.17
C LYS A 306 23.41 14.27 6.40
N ALA A 307 22.93 13.14 5.87
CA ALA A 307 23.61 11.85 6.00
C ALA A 307 24.98 11.91 5.32
N ALA A 308 25.99 11.37 6.01
CA ALA A 308 27.34 11.24 5.47
C ALA A 308 27.41 10.06 4.47
N PRO A 309 28.46 9.99 3.63
CA PRO A 309 28.73 8.79 2.85
C PRO A 309 28.77 7.54 3.74
N LEU A 310 28.18 6.44 3.25
CA LEU A 310 27.99 5.15 3.93
C LEU A 310 27.02 5.14 5.11
N ASP A 311 26.40 6.27 5.48
CA ASP A 311 25.31 6.26 6.46
C ASP A 311 24.14 5.42 5.92
N ARG A 312 23.71 4.43 6.71
CA ARG A 312 22.54 3.64 6.40
C ARG A 312 21.29 4.50 6.65
N CYS A 313 20.50 4.67 5.61
CA CYS A 313 19.30 5.51 5.66
C CYS A 313 18.06 4.71 5.23
N ALA A 314 16.92 5.11 5.76
CA ALA A 314 15.62 4.64 5.32
C ALA A 314 14.63 5.80 5.24
N SER A 315 13.63 5.70 4.36
CA SER A 315 12.49 6.61 4.31
C SER A 315 11.19 5.84 4.48
N LEU A 316 10.33 6.35 5.36
CA LEU A 316 8.92 5.98 5.47
C LEU A 316 8.09 6.84 4.51
N ASP A 317 6.85 6.45 4.23
CA ASP A 317 5.85 7.36 3.67
C ASP A 317 4.92 7.96 4.76
N GLY A 318 4.01 8.84 4.36
CA GLY A 318 3.21 9.66 5.29
C GLY A 318 2.39 8.90 6.33
N ASP A 319 1.91 7.70 6.02
CA ASP A 319 1.18 6.81 6.92
C ASP A 319 1.97 5.57 7.38
N ALA A 320 3.26 5.51 7.03
CA ALA A 320 4.24 4.47 7.37
C ALA A 320 3.83 3.05 6.95
N ASP A 321 3.26 2.89 5.76
CA ASP A 321 2.97 1.59 5.13
C ASP A 321 3.99 1.19 4.05
N ARG A 322 4.94 2.08 3.73
CA ARG A 322 6.07 1.83 2.81
C ARG A 322 7.41 2.11 3.45
N LEU A 323 8.39 1.29 3.07
CA LEU A 323 9.79 1.45 3.46
C LEU A 323 10.71 1.31 2.26
N VAL A 324 11.65 2.25 2.12
CA VAL A 324 12.80 2.08 1.24
C VAL A 324 14.07 2.41 1.99
N TYR A 325 15.13 1.66 1.72
CA TYR A 325 16.47 1.95 2.19
C TYR A 325 17.29 2.67 1.11
N TYR A 326 18.30 3.40 1.54
CA TYR A 326 19.30 3.97 0.65
C TYR A 326 20.58 4.31 1.41
N PHE A 327 21.64 4.58 0.67
CA PHE A 327 22.86 5.20 1.19
C PHE A 327 23.56 5.95 0.06
N VAL A 328 24.53 6.77 0.42
CA VAL A 328 25.46 7.38 -0.55
C VAL A 328 26.77 6.62 -0.47
N ASP A 329 27.29 6.14 -1.58
CA ASP A 329 28.54 5.38 -1.60
C ASP A 329 29.78 6.27 -1.46
N GLU A 330 30.98 5.65 -1.44
CA GLU A 330 32.25 6.38 -1.27
C GLU A 330 32.57 7.33 -2.44
N SER A 331 31.91 7.15 -3.59
CA SER A 331 32.00 8.03 -4.76
C SER A 331 30.93 9.13 -4.77
N ASN A 332 30.23 9.30 -3.64
CA ASN A 332 29.14 10.25 -3.46
C ASN A 332 27.94 9.97 -4.40
N VAL A 333 27.72 8.70 -4.78
CA VAL A 333 26.61 8.28 -5.62
C VAL A 333 25.49 7.70 -4.77
N PHE A 334 24.28 8.20 -4.95
CA PHE A 334 23.08 7.66 -4.31
C PHE A 334 22.79 6.23 -4.78
N ARG A 335 22.55 5.33 -3.83
CA ARG A 335 22.21 3.92 -4.04
C ARG A 335 20.88 3.60 -3.39
N LEU A 336 19.90 3.19 -4.18
CA LEU A 336 18.58 2.80 -3.72
C LEU A 336 18.54 1.32 -3.33
N LEU A 337 17.85 1.02 -2.23
CA LEU A 337 17.54 -0.32 -1.75
C LEU A 337 16.02 -0.39 -1.53
N ASP A 338 15.27 -0.60 -2.61
CA ASP A 338 13.80 -0.51 -2.62
C ASP A 338 13.09 -1.78 -2.12
N GLY A 339 11.76 -1.87 -2.33
CA GLY A 339 10.98 -3.01 -1.87
C GLY A 339 11.43 -4.37 -2.42
N ASP A 340 11.95 -4.46 -3.66
CA ASP A 340 12.47 -5.72 -4.19
C ASP A 340 13.75 -6.14 -3.46
N ARG A 341 14.57 -5.16 -3.07
CA ARG A 341 15.77 -5.41 -2.27
C ARG A 341 15.40 -5.94 -0.90
N ILE A 342 14.32 -5.42 -0.30
CA ILE A 342 13.79 -5.91 0.99
C ILE A 342 13.23 -7.32 0.83
N ALA A 343 12.43 -7.58 -0.21
CA ALA A 343 11.89 -8.91 -0.51
C ALA A 343 13.00 -9.96 -0.67
N THR A 344 14.02 -9.65 -1.48
CA THR A 344 15.14 -10.58 -1.71
C THR A 344 16.00 -10.79 -0.47
N LEU A 345 16.17 -9.76 0.37
CA LEU A 345 16.85 -9.86 1.66
C LEU A 345 16.09 -10.79 2.62
N ALA A 346 14.78 -10.58 2.77
CA ALA A 346 13.91 -11.39 3.61
C ALA A 346 13.83 -12.84 3.12
N ALA A 347 13.62 -13.06 1.81
CA ALA A 347 13.55 -14.39 1.22
C ALA A 347 14.86 -15.16 1.38
N SER A 348 16.01 -14.50 1.21
CA SER A 348 17.32 -15.10 1.48
C SER A 348 17.45 -15.53 2.95
N PHE A 349 17.14 -14.63 3.89
CA PHE A 349 17.29 -14.91 5.31
C PHE A 349 16.37 -16.01 5.81
N ILE A 350 15.09 -15.96 5.45
CA ILE A 350 14.11 -17.00 5.81
C ILE A 350 14.50 -18.34 5.19
N GLY A 351 14.96 -18.34 3.94
CA GLY A 351 15.47 -19.55 3.28
C GLY A 351 16.67 -20.16 4.01
N ASP A 352 17.63 -19.33 4.44
CA ASP A 352 18.78 -19.76 5.24
C ASP A 352 18.34 -20.35 6.59
N LEU A 353 17.46 -19.64 7.31
CA LEU A 353 16.94 -20.11 8.60
C LEU A 353 16.15 -21.41 8.47
N ALA A 354 15.28 -21.54 7.47
CA ALA A 354 14.50 -22.76 7.25
C ALA A 354 15.39 -23.96 6.93
N ARG A 355 16.47 -23.76 6.17
CA ARG A 355 17.49 -24.80 5.92
C ARG A 355 18.22 -25.17 7.20
N ASN A 356 18.71 -24.19 7.94
CA ASN A 356 19.46 -24.41 9.18
C ASN A 356 18.60 -25.01 10.29
N ALA A 357 17.30 -24.74 10.30
CA ALA A 357 16.31 -25.35 11.19
C ALA A 357 15.89 -26.77 10.74
N GLY A 358 16.32 -27.25 9.57
CA GLY A 358 15.97 -28.58 9.07
C GLY A 358 14.52 -28.71 8.58
N ILE A 359 13.84 -27.59 8.28
CA ILE A 359 12.42 -27.57 7.88
C ILE A 359 12.18 -27.03 6.46
N ALA A 360 13.22 -26.66 5.71
CA ALA A 360 13.08 -26.12 4.35
C ALA A 360 12.26 -27.02 3.40
N GLN A 361 12.36 -28.34 3.52
CA GLN A 361 11.58 -29.28 2.69
C GLN A 361 10.11 -29.39 3.11
N LYS A 362 9.75 -28.91 4.31
CA LYS A 362 8.39 -28.90 4.86
C LYS A 362 7.64 -27.60 4.56
N LEU A 363 8.35 -26.56 4.11
CA LEU A 363 7.82 -25.21 3.92
C LEU A 363 8.05 -24.76 2.49
N LYS A 364 6.96 -24.55 1.75
CA LYS A 364 7.03 -23.92 0.44
C LYS A 364 7.19 -22.41 0.60
N ILE A 365 8.42 -21.92 0.42
CA ILE A 365 8.73 -20.48 0.40
C ILE A 365 8.56 -19.95 -1.02
N GLY A 366 7.94 -18.79 -1.20
CA GLY A 366 7.83 -18.14 -2.50
C GLY A 366 7.86 -16.62 -2.41
N VAL A 367 8.21 -15.97 -3.52
CA VAL A 367 8.25 -14.51 -3.63
C VAL A 367 7.18 -14.03 -4.61
N VAL A 368 6.44 -12.99 -4.24
CA VAL A 368 5.42 -12.37 -5.09
C VAL A 368 5.86 -10.95 -5.42
N GLN A 369 5.85 -10.62 -6.71
CA GLN A 369 6.25 -9.32 -7.25
C GLN A 369 5.17 -8.77 -8.18
N THR A 370 5.27 -7.50 -8.55
CA THR A 370 4.49 -6.93 -9.66
C THR A 370 5.36 -6.72 -10.88
N ALA A 371 4.77 -6.29 -11.99
CA ALA A 371 5.52 -5.97 -13.20
C ALA A 371 6.57 -4.85 -13.01
N TYR A 372 6.44 -4.01 -11.98
CA TYR A 372 7.40 -2.94 -11.67
C TYR A 372 8.71 -3.43 -11.06
N ALA A 373 8.78 -4.70 -10.64
CA ALA A 373 10.00 -5.25 -10.11
C ALA A 373 11.12 -5.22 -11.14
N ASN A 374 12.35 -4.92 -10.72
CA ASN A 374 13.50 -4.94 -11.62
C ASN A 374 13.77 -6.37 -12.11
N GLY A 375 14.02 -6.56 -13.40
CA GLY A 375 14.27 -7.90 -13.95
C GLY A 375 15.46 -8.61 -13.29
N ALA A 376 16.44 -7.85 -12.78
CA ALA A 376 17.56 -8.43 -12.04
C ALA A 376 17.17 -9.01 -10.67
N SER A 377 16.15 -8.46 -10.00
CA SER A 377 15.66 -9.01 -8.72
C SER A 377 14.94 -10.34 -8.94
N THR A 378 14.09 -10.41 -9.97
CA THR A 378 13.44 -11.65 -10.40
C THR A 378 14.50 -12.70 -10.78
N ASP A 379 15.49 -12.33 -11.59
CA ASP A 379 16.60 -13.20 -11.95
C ASP A 379 17.37 -13.71 -10.72
N TYR A 380 17.64 -12.85 -9.74
CA TYR A 380 18.31 -13.24 -8.50
C TYR A 380 17.51 -14.27 -7.71
N ILE A 381 16.20 -14.07 -7.57
CA ILE A 381 15.34 -15.01 -6.84
C ILE A 381 15.30 -16.38 -7.54
N GLU A 382 15.09 -16.42 -8.86
CA GLU A 382 14.99 -17.69 -9.60
C GLU A 382 16.36 -18.39 -9.70
N LYS A 383 17.41 -17.63 -10.04
CA LYS A 383 18.71 -18.21 -10.42
C LYS A 383 19.64 -18.38 -9.23
N VAL A 384 19.57 -17.53 -8.20
CA VAL A 384 20.44 -17.61 -7.01
C VAL A 384 19.70 -18.20 -5.82
N LEU A 385 18.55 -17.64 -5.43
CA LEU A 385 17.81 -18.15 -4.26
C LEU A 385 17.09 -19.48 -4.55
N LYS A 386 16.86 -19.79 -5.84
CA LYS A 386 16.13 -20.98 -6.30
C LYS A 386 14.72 -21.08 -5.72
N LEU A 387 14.05 -19.93 -5.57
CA LEU A 387 12.68 -19.85 -5.05
C LEU A 387 11.68 -19.61 -6.18
N PRO A 388 10.45 -20.14 -6.06
CA PRO A 388 9.37 -19.84 -7.00
C PRO A 388 8.94 -18.38 -6.89
N ILE A 389 8.56 -17.80 -8.03
CA ILE A 389 8.08 -16.42 -8.14
C ILE A 389 6.70 -16.38 -8.77
N ILE A 390 5.86 -15.46 -8.30
CA ILE A 390 4.59 -15.12 -8.93
C ILE A 390 4.58 -13.61 -9.23
N CYS A 391 4.25 -13.25 -10.46
CA CYS A 391 3.95 -11.87 -10.83
C CYS A 391 2.44 -11.62 -10.76
N THR A 392 1.99 -10.57 -10.08
CA THR A 392 0.57 -10.20 -9.95
C THR A 392 0.30 -8.78 -10.44
N ASN A 393 -0.99 -8.44 -10.55
CA ASN A 393 -1.41 -7.03 -10.71
C ASN A 393 -0.87 -6.18 -9.56
N THR A 394 -0.68 -4.89 -9.83
CA THR A 394 -0.29 -3.87 -8.85
C THR A 394 -1.35 -3.73 -7.76
N GLY A 395 -0.92 -3.57 -6.51
CA GLY A 395 -1.79 -3.39 -5.37
C GLY A 395 -1.74 -4.57 -4.41
N VAL A 396 -1.50 -4.25 -3.15
CA VAL A 396 -1.28 -5.19 -2.03
C VAL A 396 -2.32 -6.29 -1.96
N LYS A 397 -3.59 -6.02 -2.29
CA LYS A 397 -4.65 -7.03 -2.33
C LYS A 397 -4.31 -8.23 -3.22
N HIS A 398 -3.73 -7.98 -4.39
CA HIS A 398 -3.36 -9.03 -5.35
C HIS A 398 -2.10 -9.77 -4.91
N LEU A 399 -1.10 -9.04 -4.39
CA LEU A 399 0.14 -9.63 -3.89
C LEU A 399 -0.14 -10.54 -2.69
N HIS A 400 -0.91 -10.04 -1.72
CA HIS A 400 -1.28 -10.77 -0.50
C HIS A 400 -2.02 -12.07 -0.84
N HIS A 401 -3.04 -12.01 -1.71
CA HIS A 401 -3.77 -13.21 -2.12
C HIS A 401 -2.87 -14.27 -2.78
N ALA A 402 -1.92 -13.85 -3.60
CA ALA A 402 -0.95 -14.78 -4.19
C ALA A 402 0.07 -15.31 -3.17
N ALA A 403 0.48 -14.50 -2.19
CA ALA A 403 1.41 -14.88 -1.14
C ALA A 403 0.84 -15.97 -0.22
N LEU A 404 -0.47 -15.95 0.04
CA LEU A 404 -1.19 -16.98 0.80
C LEU A 404 -1.17 -18.38 0.14
N ARG A 405 -0.73 -18.52 -1.12
CA ARG A 405 -0.55 -19.81 -1.80
C ARG A 405 0.75 -20.53 -1.41
N PHE A 406 1.57 -19.89 -0.59
CA PHE A 406 2.82 -20.41 -0.05
C PHE A 406 2.71 -20.65 1.45
N ASP A 407 3.57 -21.50 2.00
CA ASP A 407 3.72 -21.61 3.46
C ASP A 407 4.36 -20.36 4.03
N VAL A 408 5.37 -19.83 3.33
CA VAL A 408 5.94 -18.52 3.59
C VAL A 408 5.94 -17.70 2.31
N GLY A 409 5.06 -16.70 2.26
CA GLY A 409 4.89 -15.82 1.10
C GLY A 409 5.54 -14.48 1.37
N VAL A 410 6.67 -14.19 0.72
CA VAL A 410 7.32 -12.87 0.76
C VAL A 410 6.76 -12.04 -0.37
N TYR A 411 6.22 -10.86 -0.08
CA TYR A 411 5.75 -9.97 -1.14
C TYR A 411 6.08 -8.52 -0.84
N PHE A 412 6.67 -7.84 -1.81
CA PHE A 412 6.87 -6.40 -1.79
C PHE A 412 6.63 -5.84 -3.18
N GLU A 413 6.06 -4.65 -3.23
CA GLU A 413 6.13 -3.79 -4.41
C GLU A 413 7.42 -2.96 -4.37
N ALA A 414 7.97 -2.63 -5.54
CA ALA A 414 9.19 -1.83 -5.63
C ALA A 414 9.08 -0.42 -5.00
N ASN A 415 7.87 0.03 -4.66
CA ASN A 415 7.63 1.28 -3.92
C ASN A 415 7.89 1.16 -2.40
N GLY A 416 8.19 -0.04 -1.89
CA GLY A 416 8.47 -0.30 -0.49
C GLY A 416 7.29 -0.85 0.32
N HIS A 417 6.10 -1.04 -0.27
CA HIS A 417 4.98 -1.67 0.42
C HIS A 417 5.10 -3.19 0.34
N GLY A 418 5.16 -3.89 1.47
CA GLY A 418 5.18 -5.34 1.48
C GLY A 418 5.28 -5.94 2.87
N THR A 419 5.23 -7.25 2.96
CA THR A 419 5.45 -8.00 4.21
C THR A 419 5.72 -9.48 3.87
N VAL A 420 5.78 -10.33 4.90
CA VAL A 420 5.85 -11.79 4.79
C VAL A 420 4.66 -12.43 5.52
N THR A 421 3.94 -13.31 4.82
CA THR A 421 2.83 -14.08 5.39
C THR A 421 3.27 -15.50 5.75
N PHE A 422 2.79 -16.02 6.88
CA PHE A 422 3.02 -17.40 7.30
C PHE A 422 1.68 -18.15 7.33
N SER A 423 1.59 -19.27 6.61
CA SER A 423 0.40 -20.13 6.63
C SER A 423 0.23 -20.79 8.01
N GLU A 424 -0.97 -21.26 8.34
CA GLU A 424 -1.17 -22.04 9.57
C GLU A 424 -0.26 -23.28 9.63
N ASN A 425 -0.01 -23.91 8.48
CA ASN A 425 0.92 -25.03 8.37
C ASN A 425 2.35 -24.58 8.73
N ALA A 426 2.80 -23.44 8.19
CA ALA A 426 4.11 -22.89 8.51
C ALA A 426 4.26 -22.60 10.01
N LEU A 427 3.28 -21.94 10.61
CA LEU A 427 3.26 -21.63 12.05
C LEU A 427 3.32 -22.92 12.89
N LYS A 428 2.55 -23.95 12.53
CA LYS A 428 2.57 -25.25 13.23
C LYS A 428 3.92 -25.95 13.09
N VAL A 429 4.50 -25.98 11.88
CA VAL A 429 5.82 -26.60 11.64
C VAL A 429 6.91 -25.87 12.42
N ILE A 430 6.93 -24.54 12.38
CA ILE A 430 7.91 -23.70 13.09
C ILE A 430 7.78 -23.86 14.62
N LYS A 431 6.56 -23.95 15.14
CA LYS A 431 6.29 -24.11 16.58
C LYS A 431 6.60 -25.50 17.12
N ASN A 432 6.24 -26.54 16.38
CA ASN A 432 6.22 -27.92 16.89
C ASN A 432 7.43 -28.76 16.48
N THR A 433 8.34 -28.25 15.63
CA THR A 433 9.54 -29.00 15.27
C THR A 433 10.51 -29.04 16.45
N GLU A 434 10.91 -30.25 16.85
CA GLU A 434 11.95 -30.46 17.84
C GLU A 434 13.34 -30.34 17.19
N PRO A 435 14.22 -29.45 17.67
CA PRO A 435 15.57 -29.31 17.15
C PRO A 435 16.47 -30.47 17.56
N GLN A 436 17.37 -30.88 16.67
CA GLN A 436 18.37 -31.93 16.92
C GLN A 436 19.74 -31.37 17.30
N SER A 437 19.93 -30.05 17.21
CA SER A 437 21.17 -29.36 17.59
C SER A 437 20.91 -27.94 18.10
N PRO A 438 21.85 -27.34 18.86
CA PRO A 438 21.72 -25.94 19.29
C PRO A 438 21.59 -24.95 18.12
N ALA A 439 22.22 -25.22 16.98
CA ALA A 439 22.12 -24.38 15.78
C ALA A 439 20.73 -24.44 15.14
N GLN A 440 20.13 -25.63 15.08
CA GLN A 440 18.74 -25.81 14.66
C GLN A 440 17.77 -25.12 15.60
N GLN A 441 17.98 -25.27 16.91
CA GLN A 441 17.18 -24.60 17.93
C GLN A 441 17.23 -23.08 17.76
N HIS A 442 18.42 -22.50 17.61
CA HIS A 442 18.57 -21.07 17.39
C HIS A 442 17.83 -20.60 16.13
N SER A 443 17.92 -21.35 15.03
CA SER A 443 17.23 -21.01 13.78
C SER A 443 15.70 -21.09 13.91
N LEU A 444 15.17 -22.07 14.65
CA LEU A 444 13.75 -22.19 14.96
C LEU A 444 13.27 -21.05 15.88
N GLU A 445 14.01 -20.74 16.94
CA GLU A 445 13.70 -19.62 17.84
C GLU A 445 13.69 -18.29 17.06
N CYS A 446 14.63 -18.11 16.13
CA CYS A 446 14.69 -16.93 15.26
C CYS A 446 13.48 -16.88 14.31
N LEU A 447 13.13 -17.98 13.62
CA LEU A 447 11.93 -18.05 12.78
C LEU A 447 10.64 -17.77 13.57
N GLN A 448 10.50 -18.37 14.75
CA GLN A 448 9.36 -18.11 15.64
C GLN A 448 9.25 -16.61 15.95
N ALA A 449 10.34 -15.98 16.36
CA ALA A 449 10.36 -14.56 16.67
C ALA A 449 10.09 -13.67 15.43
N LEU A 450 10.53 -14.07 14.24
CA LEU A 450 10.19 -13.38 12.99
C LEU A 450 8.69 -13.42 12.70
N THR A 451 7.99 -14.51 13.01
CA THR A 451 6.53 -14.59 12.79
C THR A 451 5.73 -13.60 13.65
N ASP A 452 6.30 -13.15 14.77
CA ASP A 452 5.75 -12.12 15.65
C ASP A 452 6.24 -10.71 15.29
N LEU A 453 7.48 -10.58 14.81
CA LEU A 453 8.08 -9.30 14.41
C LEU A 453 7.45 -8.76 13.14
N ILE A 454 7.25 -9.63 12.15
CA ILE A 454 6.73 -9.27 10.83
C ILE A 454 5.21 -9.10 10.92
N ASN A 455 4.71 -7.93 10.53
CA ASN A 455 3.28 -7.67 10.54
C ASN A 455 2.58 -8.46 9.42
N GLN A 456 1.83 -9.49 9.78
CA GLN A 456 1.17 -10.37 8.81
C GLN A 456 -0.18 -9.84 8.30
N ALA A 457 -0.65 -8.66 8.74
CA ALA A 457 -1.93 -8.10 8.35
C ALA A 457 -1.81 -7.23 7.08
N VAL A 458 -0.80 -6.36 7.04
CA VAL A 458 -0.53 -5.40 5.96
C VAL A 458 0.96 -5.07 5.98
N GLY A 459 1.48 -4.46 4.90
CA GLY A 459 2.85 -3.94 4.92
C GLY A 459 3.03 -2.88 5.99
N ASP A 460 4.13 -2.98 6.74
CA ASP A 460 4.36 -2.21 7.95
C ASP A 460 5.79 -1.71 7.98
N ALA A 461 5.98 -0.44 7.66
CA ALA A 461 7.31 0.11 7.46
C ALA A 461 8.17 0.08 8.75
N LEU A 462 7.55 0.14 9.94
CA LEU A 462 8.29 0.06 11.20
C LEU A 462 8.71 -1.38 11.52
N SER A 463 7.81 -2.34 11.27
CA SER A 463 8.10 -3.78 11.36
C SER A 463 9.19 -4.19 10.35
N ASP A 464 9.05 -3.76 9.09
CA ASP A 464 9.99 -4.05 8.01
C ASP A 464 11.37 -3.43 8.26
N MET A 465 11.42 -2.25 8.87
CA MET A 465 12.68 -1.63 9.30
C MET A 465 13.39 -2.52 10.33
N LEU A 466 12.69 -2.97 11.36
CA LEU A 466 13.25 -3.89 12.35
C LEU A 466 13.66 -5.23 11.72
N LEU A 467 12.89 -5.74 10.76
CA LEU A 467 13.24 -6.93 9.97
C LEU A 467 14.57 -6.73 9.22
N VAL A 468 14.72 -5.65 8.47
CA VAL A 468 15.94 -5.35 7.70
C VAL A 468 17.14 -5.22 8.63
N GLU A 469 17.03 -4.44 9.71
CA GLU A 469 18.14 -4.25 10.66
C GLU A 469 18.55 -5.57 11.34
N ALA A 470 17.57 -6.43 11.66
CA ALA A 470 17.86 -7.76 12.18
C ALA A 470 18.61 -8.63 11.16
N ILE A 471 18.15 -8.67 9.90
CA ILE A 471 18.78 -9.49 8.86
C ILE A 471 20.22 -9.01 8.61
N LEU A 472 20.43 -7.70 8.50
CA LEU A 472 21.77 -7.14 8.28
C LEU A 472 22.71 -7.48 9.44
N ALA A 473 22.23 -7.42 10.70
CA ALA A 473 23.02 -7.83 11.85
C ALA A 473 23.39 -9.32 11.84
N HIS A 474 22.45 -10.20 11.48
CA HIS A 474 22.69 -11.64 11.37
C HIS A 474 23.65 -12.00 10.24
N LYS A 475 23.54 -11.33 9.10
CA LYS A 475 24.44 -11.54 7.95
C LYS A 475 25.78 -10.82 8.11
N GLY A 476 25.90 -9.90 9.06
CA GLY A 476 27.06 -9.02 9.21
C GLY A 476 27.24 -8.09 8.00
N TRP A 477 26.15 -7.71 7.34
CA TRP A 477 26.17 -6.95 6.09
C TRP A 477 26.00 -5.46 6.33
N SER A 478 26.83 -4.68 5.65
CA SER A 478 26.64 -3.26 5.35
C SER A 478 25.64 -3.07 4.20
N PRO A 479 25.13 -1.84 4.00
CA PRO A 479 24.31 -1.52 2.83
C PRO A 479 25.00 -1.84 1.49
N LYS A 480 26.34 -1.76 1.44
CA LYS A 480 27.14 -2.06 0.24
C LYS A 480 27.14 -3.55 -0.08
N GLU A 481 27.28 -4.42 0.91
CA GLU A 481 27.20 -5.87 0.71
C GLU A 481 25.80 -6.29 0.30
N TRP A 482 24.76 -5.70 0.91
CA TRP A 482 23.38 -5.92 0.50
C TRP A 482 23.13 -5.46 -0.95
N LEU A 483 23.59 -4.27 -1.33
CA LEU A 483 23.52 -3.80 -2.72
C LEU A 483 24.25 -4.74 -3.69
N GLY A 484 25.38 -5.31 -3.25
CA GLY A 484 26.21 -6.23 -4.04
C GLY A 484 25.58 -7.59 -4.34
N THR A 485 24.42 -7.93 -3.76
CA THR A 485 23.72 -9.21 -4.00
C THR A 485 23.33 -9.42 -5.47
N TYR A 486 22.90 -8.34 -6.14
CA TYR A 486 22.66 -8.28 -7.58
C TYR A 486 22.70 -6.82 -8.06
N THR A 487 22.86 -6.61 -9.36
CA THR A 487 22.86 -5.26 -9.96
C THR A 487 21.57 -5.03 -10.72
N ASP A 488 20.81 -4.01 -10.32
CA ASP A 488 19.60 -3.62 -11.03
C ASP A 488 19.91 -3.24 -12.47
N LEU A 489 19.04 -3.65 -13.38
CA LEU A 489 19.03 -3.10 -14.73
C LEU A 489 18.71 -1.60 -14.65
N PRO A 490 19.44 -0.74 -15.37
CA PRO A 490 18.99 0.64 -15.57
C PRO A 490 17.53 0.67 -15.99
N SER A 491 16.72 1.42 -15.23
CA SER A 491 15.27 1.49 -15.43
C SER A 491 14.76 2.92 -15.30
N ARG A 492 13.58 3.16 -15.89
CA ARG A 492 12.88 4.44 -15.87
C ARG A 492 11.38 4.26 -15.79
N LEU A 493 10.75 5.07 -14.94
CA LEU A 493 9.30 5.19 -14.81
C LEU A 493 8.88 6.57 -15.31
N VAL A 494 7.93 6.61 -16.24
CA VAL A 494 7.40 7.85 -16.83
C VAL A 494 5.91 7.92 -16.60
N ARG A 495 5.44 9.07 -16.12
CA ARG A 495 4.01 9.40 -16.06
C ARG A 495 3.61 10.08 -17.37
N VAL A 496 2.63 9.52 -18.06
CA VAL A 496 2.10 10.04 -19.33
C VAL A 496 0.66 10.48 -19.12
N GLU A 497 0.40 11.78 -19.30
CA GLU A 497 -0.95 12.31 -19.33
C GLU A 497 -1.62 11.97 -20.65
N VAL A 498 -2.87 11.53 -20.56
CA VAL A 498 -3.71 11.12 -21.69
C VAL A 498 -5.09 11.74 -21.52
N HIS A 499 -5.87 11.84 -22.61
CA HIS A 499 -7.21 12.40 -22.54
C HIS A 499 -8.18 11.49 -21.77
N ASP A 500 -8.14 10.19 -22.07
CA ASP A 500 -8.93 9.16 -21.39
C ASP A 500 -8.03 7.96 -21.09
N ARG A 501 -7.76 7.72 -19.80
CA ARG A 501 -6.96 6.56 -19.37
C ARG A 501 -7.74 5.24 -19.40
N SER A 502 -9.08 5.28 -19.46
CA SER A 502 -9.94 4.09 -19.38
C SER A 502 -9.81 3.17 -20.60
N ILE A 503 -9.32 3.70 -21.72
CA ILE A 503 -9.04 2.93 -22.93
C ILE A 503 -7.84 1.99 -22.77
N PHE A 504 -6.96 2.23 -21.78
CA PHE A 504 -5.76 1.42 -21.54
C PHE A 504 -6.09 0.23 -20.63
N LYS A 505 -6.52 -0.87 -21.25
CA LYS A 505 -6.93 -2.09 -20.54
C LYS A 505 -5.79 -3.10 -20.55
N ALA A 506 -5.25 -3.41 -19.37
CA ALA A 506 -4.11 -4.31 -19.22
C ALA A 506 -4.54 -5.71 -18.75
N TYR A 507 -3.76 -6.72 -19.11
CA TYR A 507 -3.92 -8.12 -18.70
C TYR A 507 -2.54 -8.75 -18.43
N ASP A 508 -2.51 -10.04 -18.04
CA ASP A 508 -1.27 -10.79 -17.77
C ASP A 508 -0.38 -10.12 -16.70
N ALA A 509 -0.93 -9.97 -15.48
CA ALA A 509 -0.28 -9.20 -14.40
C ALA A 509 0.02 -7.74 -14.80
N GLU A 510 -0.86 -7.15 -15.60
CA GLU A 510 -0.75 -5.79 -16.17
C GLU A 510 0.50 -5.57 -17.05
N ARG A 511 1.11 -6.65 -17.57
CA ARG A 511 2.32 -6.58 -18.41
C ARG A 511 2.00 -6.34 -19.88
N LYS A 512 0.75 -6.58 -20.30
CA LYS A 512 0.31 -6.44 -21.69
C LYS A 512 -0.96 -5.61 -21.78
N LEU A 513 -1.12 -4.86 -22.86
CA LEU A 513 -2.33 -4.11 -23.18
C LEU A 513 -3.20 -4.88 -24.18
N GLU A 514 -4.47 -5.05 -23.83
CA GLU A 514 -5.52 -5.48 -24.75
C GLU A 514 -6.00 -4.30 -25.61
N SER A 515 -6.07 -3.11 -24.99
CA SER A 515 -6.52 -1.87 -25.62
C SER A 515 -5.62 -0.71 -25.20
N PRO A 516 -5.35 0.28 -26.08
CA PRO A 516 -5.77 0.37 -27.48
C PRO A 516 -5.13 -0.68 -28.41
N VAL A 517 -5.88 -1.12 -29.42
CA VAL A 517 -5.44 -2.15 -30.38
C VAL A 517 -4.16 -1.72 -31.09
N GLY A 518 -3.20 -2.64 -31.19
CA GLY A 518 -1.92 -2.41 -31.88
C GLY A 518 -0.84 -1.75 -31.00
N LEU A 519 -1.19 -1.08 -29.90
CA LEU A 519 -0.20 -0.46 -29.01
C LEU A 519 0.73 -1.50 -28.37
N GLN A 520 0.20 -2.64 -27.93
CA GLN A 520 1.02 -3.72 -27.38
C GLN A 520 2.05 -4.25 -28.39
N GLY A 521 1.65 -4.44 -29.65
CA GLY A 521 2.58 -4.86 -30.71
C GLY A 521 3.68 -3.84 -30.98
N LYS A 522 3.38 -2.53 -30.87
CA LYS A 522 4.40 -1.46 -30.93
C LYS A 522 5.38 -1.57 -29.75
N ILE A 523 4.89 -1.78 -28.52
CA ILE A 523 5.73 -1.92 -27.32
C ILE A 523 6.66 -3.14 -27.46
N GLU A 524 6.14 -4.29 -27.90
CA GLU A 524 6.92 -5.51 -28.12
C GLU A 524 8.00 -5.32 -29.19
N SER A 525 7.68 -4.62 -30.30
CA SER A 525 8.67 -4.26 -31.32
C SER A 525 9.75 -3.33 -30.78
N LEU A 526 9.39 -2.35 -29.96
CA LEU A 526 10.36 -1.39 -29.39
C LEU A 526 11.31 -2.09 -28.41
N GLN A 527 10.79 -2.84 -27.43
CA GLN A 527 11.64 -3.46 -26.41
C GLN A 527 12.63 -4.49 -26.98
N SER A 528 12.26 -5.18 -28.06
CA SER A 528 13.12 -6.18 -28.72
C SER A 528 14.42 -5.60 -29.31
N ARG A 529 14.50 -4.27 -29.48
CA ARG A 529 15.67 -3.58 -30.05
C ARG A 529 16.78 -3.33 -29.03
N TYR A 530 16.51 -3.55 -27.74
CA TYR A 530 17.42 -3.21 -26.65
C TYR A 530 17.86 -4.48 -25.91
N ASN A 531 19.12 -4.49 -25.47
CA ASN A 531 19.64 -5.61 -24.69
C ASN A 531 18.91 -5.69 -23.35
N LYS A 532 18.34 -6.87 -23.03
CA LYS A 532 17.45 -7.06 -21.87
C LYS A 532 16.30 -6.05 -21.82
N GLY A 533 15.87 -5.54 -22.97
CA GLY A 533 14.80 -4.55 -23.07
C GLY A 533 13.47 -5.13 -22.61
N ARG A 534 12.87 -4.52 -21.59
CA ARG A 534 11.51 -4.82 -21.13
C ARG A 534 10.76 -3.53 -20.85
N SER A 535 9.56 -3.39 -21.39
CA SER A 535 8.70 -2.25 -21.13
C SER A 535 7.22 -2.65 -21.11
N PHE A 536 6.43 -1.96 -20.30
CA PHE A 536 4.98 -2.09 -20.28
C PHE A 536 4.34 -0.74 -19.93
N ALA A 537 3.05 -0.62 -20.24
CA ALA A 537 2.25 0.54 -19.92
C ALA A 537 0.92 0.12 -19.29
N ARG A 538 0.46 0.85 -18.27
CA ARG A 538 -0.84 0.63 -17.63
C ARG A 538 -1.46 1.91 -17.11
N ALA A 539 -2.80 1.99 -17.07
CA ALA A 539 -3.49 3.08 -16.40
C ALA A 539 -3.13 3.11 -14.91
N SER A 540 -2.88 4.31 -14.36
CA SER A 540 -2.72 4.49 -12.92
C SER A 540 -4.08 4.33 -12.23
N GLY A 541 -4.10 3.64 -11.09
CA GLY A 541 -5.30 3.50 -10.25
C GLY A 541 -5.49 4.67 -9.28
N THR A 542 -4.46 5.51 -9.10
CA THR A 542 -4.44 6.60 -8.11
C THR A 542 -4.29 7.98 -8.75
N GLU A 543 -4.04 8.05 -10.06
CA GLU A 543 -3.83 9.31 -10.77
C GLU A 543 -4.50 9.23 -12.15
N ASP A 544 -4.87 10.38 -12.70
CA ASP A 544 -5.37 10.45 -14.08
C ASP A 544 -4.22 10.46 -15.10
N ALA A 545 -3.55 9.31 -15.23
CA ALA A 545 -2.40 9.12 -16.10
C ALA A 545 -2.18 7.65 -16.44
N VAL A 546 -1.36 7.40 -17.46
CA VAL A 546 -0.78 6.08 -17.78
C VAL A 546 0.67 6.05 -17.32
N ARG A 547 1.07 4.99 -16.63
CA ARG A 547 2.47 4.75 -16.24
C ARG A 547 3.16 3.92 -17.30
N VAL A 548 4.34 4.35 -17.71
CA VAL A 548 5.24 3.60 -18.59
C VAL A 548 6.49 3.24 -17.82
N TYR A 549 6.77 1.94 -17.73
CA TYR A 549 8.01 1.43 -17.17
C TYR A 549 8.88 0.88 -18.28
N ALA A 550 10.19 1.11 -18.22
CA ALA A 550 11.17 0.45 -19.06
C ALA A 550 12.46 0.14 -18.30
N GLU A 551 13.10 -0.97 -18.66
CA GLU A 551 14.45 -1.34 -18.24
C GLU A 551 15.25 -1.92 -19.42
N ALA A 552 16.58 -1.78 -19.36
CA ALA A 552 17.51 -2.31 -20.36
C ALA A 552 18.90 -2.52 -19.73
N ALA A 553 19.85 -3.08 -20.50
CA ALA A 553 21.21 -3.35 -20.02
C ALA A 553 22.02 -2.07 -19.70
N SER A 554 21.75 -0.96 -20.38
CA SER A 554 22.42 0.33 -20.16
C SER A 554 21.43 1.47 -19.90
N ARG A 555 21.93 2.55 -19.27
CA ARG A 555 21.12 3.74 -18.95
C ARG A 555 20.54 4.42 -20.19
N SER A 556 21.34 4.59 -21.24
CA SER A 556 20.91 5.22 -22.48
C SER A 556 19.83 4.40 -23.19
N GLU A 557 19.95 3.07 -23.22
CA GLU A 557 18.94 2.18 -23.80
C GLU A 557 17.63 2.24 -23.01
N ALA A 558 17.68 2.22 -21.67
CA ALA A 558 16.48 2.28 -20.84
C ALA A 558 15.74 3.63 -20.97
N ASP A 559 16.49 4.74 -21.03
CA ASP A 559 15.92 6.08 -21.22
C ASP A 559 15.29 6.24 -22.61
N ASP A 560 15.94 5.75 -23.67
CA ASP A 560 15.41 5.80 -25.04
C ASP A 560 14.16 4.91 -25.19
N LEU A 561 14.18 3.67 -24.65
CA LEU A 561 13.03 2.77 -24.66
C LEU A 561 11.84 3.40 -23.92
N ALA A 562 12.05 3.93 -22.70
CA ALA A 562 11.00 4.61 -21.94
C ALA A 562 10.38 5.78 -22.72
N THR A 563 11.22 6.59 -23.37
CA THR A 563 10.78 7.76 -24.14
C THR A 563 9.95 7.35 -25.36
N ARG A 564 10.38 6.34 -26.10
CA ARG A 564 9.66 5.84 -27.29
C ARG A 564 8.32 5.23 -26.93
N VAL A 565 8.26 4.43 -25.87
CA VAL A 565 7.00 3.84 -25.40
C VAL A 565 6.07 4.93 -24.85
N ALA A 566 6.59 5.91 -24.10
CA ALA A 566 5.80 7.04 -23.62
C ALA A 566 5.20 7.87 -24.76
N ASN A 567 5.93 8.08 -25.85
CA ASN A 567 5.41 8.76 -27.04
C ASN A 567 4.30 7.94 -27.72
N ALA A 568 4.49 6.63 -27.89
CA ALA A 568 3.46 5.76 -28.45
C ALA A 568 2.17 5.71 -27.60
N VAL A 569 2.31 5.73 -26.27
CA VAL A 569 1.18 5.85 -25.34
C VAL A 569 0.48 7.20 -25.49
N ARG A 570 1.25 8.30 -25.60
CA ARG A 570 0.68 9.64 -25.78
C ARG A 570 -0.11 9.76 -27.08
N GLU A 571 0.46 9.27 -28.19
CA GLU A 571 -0.20 9.21 -29.50
C GLU A 571 -1.52 8.43 -29.42
N ALA A 572 -1.48 7.20 -28.87
CA ALA A 572 -2.68 6.37 -28.72
C ALA A 572 -3.74 6.98 -27.78
N GLY A 573 -3.31 7.74 -26.76
CA GLY A 573 -4.18 8.46 -25.84
C GLY A 573 -4.75 9.77 -26.38
N THR A 574 -4.29 10.22 -27.56
CA THR A 574 -4.83 11.38 -28.29
C THR A 574 -5.64 11.01 -29.54
N GLU A 575 -5.36 9.87 -30.17
CA GLU A 575 -6.03 9.42 -31.42
C GLU A 575 -7.38 8.74 -31.18
N ALA A 576 -7.73 8.39 -29.94
CA ALA A 576 -9.06 7.86 -29.60
C ALA A 576 -10.11 8.99 -29.57
N GLN A 577 -10.47 9.50 -30.75
CA GLN A 577 -11.65 10.34 -31.00
C GLN A 577 -12.57 9.68 -32.03
#